data_AF-B9SA25-F1
#
_entry.id   AF-B9SA25-F1
#
_cell.length_a   1.000
_cell.length_b   1.000
_cell.length_c   1.000
_cell.angle_alpha   90.00
_cell.angle_beta   90.00
_cell.angle_gamma   90.00
#
_symmetry.space_group_name_H-M   'P 1'
#
loop_
_entity.id
_entity.type
_entity.pdbx_description
1 polymer ?
#
loop_
_entity_poly.entity_id
_entity_poly.type
_entity_poly.pdbx_seq_one_letter_code
_entity_poly.pdbx_strand_id
1 'polypeptide(L)' 'MEAKSLGDMLGYKVVSNLGKYVGIPLLHSRITKSTYQDILEKMDRRLLGSNGLNLSLLSRVTLLNQF' A
#
# COMPACT_ATOMS: atom_id res chain seq x y z
N MET A 1 -26.81 4.12 18.56
CA MET A 1 -27.47 2.85 18.92
C MET A 1 -28.28 2.30 17.74
N GLU A 2 -28.89 3.18 16.93
CA GLU A 2 -29.74 2.83 15.77
C GLU A 2 -29.03 2.04 14.67
N ALA A 3 -27.88 2.50 14.17
CA ALA A 3 -27.18 1.85 13.06
C ALA A 3 -26.80 0.38 13.38
N LYS A 4 -26.36 0.10 14.62
CA LYS A 4 -26.04 -1.25 15.07
C LYS A 4 -27.28 -2.13 15.11
N SER A 5 -28.37 -1.64 15.70
CA SER A 5 -29.64 -2.35 15.78
C SER A 5 -30.20 -2.71 14.40
N LEU A 6 -30.09 -1.79 13.44
CA LEU A 6 -30.54 -1.98 12.07
C LEU A 6 -29.64 -2.97 11.32
N GLY A 7 -28.32 -2.91 11.55
CA GLY A 7 -27.37 -3.90 11.04
C GLY A 7 -27.68 -5.30 11.56
N ASP A 8 -27.88 -5.45 12.88
CA ASP A 8 -28.18 -6.74 13.51
C ASP A 8 -29.50 -7.33 12.98
N MET A 9 -30.53 -6.50 12.77
CA MET A 9 -31.81 -6.92 12.18
C MET A 9 -31.68 -7.40 10.72
N LEU A 10 -30.81 -6.76 9.93
CA LEU A 10 -30.60 -7.07 8.52
C LEU A 10 -29.48 -8.11 8.29
N GLY A 11 -28.82 -8.58 9.35
CA GLY A 11 -27.69 -9.53 9.27
C GLY A 11 -26.38 -8.89 8.80
N TYR A 12 -26.26 -7.56 8.87
CA TYR A 12 -25.06 -6.83 8.49
C TYR A 12 -24.24 -6.40 9.70
N LYS A 13 -22.92 -6.56 9.59
CA LYS A 13 -21.98 -6.01 10.56
C LYS A 13 -21.75 -4.52 10.28
N VAL A 14 -22.09 -3.67 11.25
CA VAL A 14 -21.71 -2.25 11.17
C VAL A 14 -20.20 -2.11 11.36
N VAL A 15 -19.53 -1.57 10.35
CA VAL A 15 -18.08 -1.35 10.35
C VAL A 15 -17.80 0.15 10.25
N SER A 16 -17.07 0.68 11.22
CA SER A 16 -16.66 2.10 11.24
C SER A 16 -15.53 2.41 10.26
N ASN A 17 -14.68 1.43 9.97
CA ASN A 17 -13.56 1.56 9.03
C ASN A 17 -13.26 0.20 8.37
N LEU A 18 -13.44 0.10 7.05
CA LEU A 18 -13.13 -1.11 6.28
C LEU A 18 -11.63 -1.32 6.04
N GLY A 19 -10.77 -0.37 6.44
CA GLY A 19 -9.33 -0.51 6.35
C GLY A 19 -8.82 -0.31 4.93
N LYS A 20 -8.10 -1.30 4.37
CA LYS A 20 -7.49 -1.21 3.04
C LYS A 20 -8.07 -2.27 2.12
N TYR A 21 -8.35 -1.88 0.89
CA TYR A 21 -8.75 -2.77 -0.19
C TYR A 21 -7.71 -2.72 -1.31
N VAL A 22 -7.15 -3.89 -1.68
CA VAL A 22 -6.12 -4.00 -2.74
C VAL A 22 -4.95 -3.03 -2.49
N GLY A 23 -4.56 -2.88 -1.22
CA GLY A 23 -3.46 -2.00 -0.80
C GLY A 23 -3.80 -0.51 -0.74
N ILE A 24 -5.03 -0.12 -1.08
CA ILE A 24 -5.52 1.27 -1.07
C ILE A 24 -6.39 1.48 0.17
N PRO A 25 -6.18 2.55 0.97
CA PRO A 25 -7.06 2.86 2.10
C PRO A 25 -8.47 3.19 1.62
N LEU A 26 -9.45 2.47 2.16
CA LEU A 26 -10.87 2.77 1.98
C LEU A 26 -11.23 3.99 2.83
N LEU A 27 -11.76 5.01 2.18
CA LEU A 27 -11.95 6.32 2.78
C LEU A 27 -13.25 6.37 3.58
N HIS A 28 -13.16 6.13 4.89
CA HIS A 28 -14.27 6.24 5.84
C HIS A 28 -14.38 7.62 6.50
N SER A 29 -13.33 8.43 6.39
CA SER A 29 -13.19 9.71 7.08
C SER A 29 -12.47 10.72 6.20
N ARG A 30 -12.33 11.96 6.68
CA ARG A 30 -11.70 13.05 5.92
C ARG A 30 -10.27 12.69 5.52
N ILE A 31 -9.95 12.88 4.23
CA ILE A 31 -8.63 12.65 3.68
C ILE A 31 -7.64 13.65 4.30
N THR A 32 -6.50 13.14 4.76
CA THR A 32 -5.38 13.93 5.25
C THR A 32 -4.10 13.50 4.53
N LYS A 33 -3.01 14.27 4.68
CA LYS A 33 -1.73 13.92 4.05
C LYS A 33 -1.21 12.55 4.51
N SER A 34 -1.51 12.14 5.74
CA SER A 34 -1.11 10.83 6.27
C SER A 34 -1.89 9.65 5.68
N THR A 35 -3.06 9.88 5.06
CA THR A 35 -3.88 8.80 4.49
C THR A 35 -3.12 7.93 3.49
N TYR A 36 -2.22 8.54 2.71
CA TYR A 36 -1.46 7.84 1.67
C TYR A 36 0.01 7.61 2.04
N GLN A 37 0.40 7.89 3.29
CA GLN A 37 1.80 7.80 3.73
C GLN A 37 2.39 6.40 3.46
N ASP A 38 1.62 5.35 3.73
CA ASP A 38 2.06 3.96 3.51
C ASP A 38 2.28 3.62 2.03
N ILE A 39 1.58 4.29 1.12
CA ILE A 39 1.77 4.11 -0.32
C ILE A 39 3.05 4.83 -0.76
N LEU A 40 3.23 6.06 -0.27
CA LEU A 40 4.43 6.86 -0.54
C LEU A 40 5.68 6.14 -0.02
N GLU A 41 5.66 5.62 1.19
CA GLU A 41 6.78 4.87 1.76
C GLU A 41 7.12 3.62 0.94
N LYS A 42 6.10 2.89 0.44
CA LYS A 42 6.31 1.76 -0.46
C LYS A 42 6.91 2.18 -1.81
N MET A 43 6.47 3.32 -2.35
CA MET A 43 7.05 3.88 -3.57
C MET A 43 8.50 4.27 -3.34
N ASP A 44 8.79 5.01 -2.26
CA ASP A 44 10.14 5.43 -1.90
C ASP A 44 11.06 4.21 -1.73
N ARG A 45 10.62 3.17 -1.03
CA ARG A 45 11.41 1.93 -0.90
C ARG A 45 11.69 1.24 -2.24
N ARG A 46 10.74 1.26 -3.18
CA ARG A 46 10.94 0.68 -4.52
C ARG A 46 11.87 1.53 -5.37
N LEU A 47 11.74 2.86 -5.30
CA LEU A 47 12.59 3.80 -6.02
C LEU A 47 14.00 3.82 -5.45
N LEU A 48 14.17 3.85 -4.13
CA LEU A 48 15.49 3.77 -3.48
C LEU A 48 16.13 2.38 -3.67
N GLY A 49 15.33 1.32 -3.60
CA GLY A 49 15.76 -0.06 -3.89
C GLY A 49 16.15 -0.28 -5.36
N SER A 50 15.70 0.58 -6.29
CA SER A 50 16.08 0.50 -7.70
C SER A 50 17.57 0.76 -7.96
N ASN A 51 18.27 1.40 -7.02
CA ASN A 51 19.72 1.54 -7.09
C ASN A 51 20.46 0.18 -7.02
N GLY A 52 19.85 -0.85 -6.42
CA GLY A 52 20.38 -2.22 -6.41
C GLY A 52 20.22 -2.95 -7.74
N LEU A 53 19.26 -2.55 -8.59
CA LEU A 53 19.10 -3.11 -9.94
C LEU A 53 20.25 -2.68 -10.85
N ASN A 54 20.79 -1.48 -10.67
CA ASN A 54 22.00 -1.02 -11.36
C ASN A 54 23.21 -1.91 -11.00
N LEU A 55 23.29 -2.43 -9.77
CA LEU A 55 24.33 -3.38 -9.39
C LEU A 55 24.19 -4.71 -10.17
N SER A 56 22.96 -5.18 -10.40
CA SER A 56 22.69 -6.39 -11.20
C SER A 56 22.97 -6.18 -12.70
N LEU A 57 22.82 -4.95 -13.19
CA LEU A 57 23.15 -4.57 -14.56
C LEU A 57 24.68 -4.44 -14.72
N LEU A 58 25.34 -3.72 -13.81
CA LEU A 58 26.79 -3.57 -13.76
C LEU A 58 27.49 -4.91 -13.66
N SER A 59 27.05 -5.79 -12.76
CA SER A 59 27.63 -7.14 -12.62
C SER A 59 27.44 -7.98 -13.89
N ARG A 60 26.28 -7.92 -14.56
CA ARG A 60 26.09 -8.56 -15.87
C ARG A 60 27.01 -7.99 -16.94
N VAL A 61 27.15 -6.67 -17.01
CA VAL A 61 28.04 -6.00 -17.98
C VAL A 61 29.50 -6.34 -17.72
N THR A 62 29.94 -6.34 -16.46
CA THR A 62 31.29 -6.76 -16.06
C THR A 62 31.56 -8.22 -16.44
N LEU A 63 30.60 -9.12 -16.18
CA LEU A 63 30.73 -10.53 -16.58
C LEU A 63 30.86 -10.66 -18.10
N LEU A 64 30.05 -9.95 -18.88
CA LEU A 64 30.13 -9.99 -20.35
C LEU A 64 31.42 -9.39 -20.91
N ASN A 65 31.99 -8.38 -20.24
CA ASN A 65 33.23 -7.73 -20.68
C ASN A 65 34.51 -8.44 -20.20
N GLN A 66 34.39 -9.48 -19.36
CA GLN A 66 35.53 -10.22 -18.80
C GLN A 66 35.69 -11.64 -19.36
N PHE A 67 34.74 -12.10 -20.19
CA PHE A 67 34.88 -13.26 -21.07
C PHE A 67 35.14 -12.79 -22.51
#